data_AF-A0A068UFY0-F1
#
_entry.id   AF-A0A068UFY0-F1
#
_cell.length_a   1.000
_cell.length_b   1.000
_cell.length_c   1.000
_cell.angle_alpha   90.00
_cell.angle_beta   90.00
_cell.angle_gamma   90.00
#
_symmetry.space_group_name_H-M   'P 1'
#
loop_
_entity.id
_entity.type
_entity.pdbx_description
1 polymer ?
#
loop_
_entity_poly.entity_id
_entity_poly.type
_entity_poly.pdbx_seq_one_letter_code
_entity_poly.pdbx_strand_id
1 'polypeptide(L)'
;MEDYMANMQTLAVTTAYLIYDLVCCQFDKNVKIDNAVHHLVSIVGLGAGLAHQRCGTEMVAALWITEISSPFLHLREILKELGYKNTDFNLAVDILFAIVFTSARMIGGPYLTYVTLSADNPLLIKAMALGLQLVSAFWFYKIAKMVMYKLSRRTSSRRMQSS
;
A
#
# COMPACT_ATOMS: atom_id res chain seq x y z
N MET A 1 10.42 12.44 -24.86
CA MET A 1 11.35 11.28 -24.90
C MET A 1 12.06 11.13 -23.56
N GLU A 2 12.56 12.23 -23.00
CA GLU A 2 13.14 12.27 -21.64
C GLU A 2 12.19 11.72 -20.56
N ASP A 3 10.95 12.22 -20.48
CA ASP A 3 9.96 11.74 -19.50
C ASP A 3 9.63 10.25 -19.63
N TYR A 4 9.62 9.73 -20.86
CA TYR A 4 9.38 8.31 -21.11
C TYR A 4 10.51 7.45 -20.55
N MET A 5 11.76 7.86 -20.80
CA MET A 5 12.94 7.16 -20.29
C MET A 5 13.00 7.25 -18.76
N ALA A 6 12.69 8.41 -18.19
CA ALA A 6 12.61 8.61 -16.75
C ALA A 6 11.59 7.66 -16.11
N ASN A 7 10.38 7.57 -16.67
CA ASN A 7 9.36 6.64 -16.17
C ASN A 7 9.84 5.18 -16.22
N MET A 8 10.42 4.72 -17.32
CA MET A 8 10.94 3.35 -17.42
C MET A 8 12.08 3.08 -16.43
N GLN A 9 12.96 4.04 -16.20
CA GLN A 9 14.01 3.94 -15.20
C GLN A 9 13.44 3.86 -13.78
N THR A 10 12.45 4.70 -13.45
CA THR A 10 11.74 4.63 -12.16
C THR A 10 11.14 3.24 -11.96
N LEU A 11 10.43 2.71 -12.95
CA LEU A 11 9.85 1.36 -12.85
C LEU A 11 10.93 0.28 -12.64
N ALA A 12 12.05 0.36 -13.36
CA ALA A 12 13.14 -0.61 -13.23
C ALA A 12 13.76 -0.59 -11.83
N VAL A 13 14.10 0.60 -11.32
CA VAL A 13 14.67 0.79 -9.99
C VAL A 13 13.68 0.34 -8.91
N THR A 14 12.41 0.72 -9.02
CA THR A 14 11.39 0.31 -8.06
C THR A 14 11.12 -1.20 -8.10
N THR A 15 11.14 -1.83 -9.28
CA THR A 15 11.00 -3.30 -9.39
C THR A 15 12.15 -4.00 -8.69
N ALA A 16 13.39 -3.55 -8.90
CA ALA A 16 14.55 -4.11 -8.21
C ALA A 16 14.46 -3.93 -6.68
N TYR A 17 14.03 -2.76 -6.22
CA TYR A 17 13.77 -2.50 -4.81
C TYR A 17 12.72 -3.45 -4.22
N LEU A 18 11.59 -3.67 -4.90
CA LEU A 18 10.53 -4.56 -4.42
C LEU A 18 10.96 -6.03 -4.39
N ILE A 19 11.82 -6.47 -5.33
CA ILE A 19 12.41 -7.82 -5.30
C ILE A 19 13.32 -7.95 -4.07
N TYR A 20 14.19 -6.96 -3.84
CA TYR A 20 15.04 -6.93 -2.66
C TYR A 20 14.22 -6.98 -1.37
N ASP A 21 13.18 -6.14 -1.26
CA ASP A 21 12.33 -6.06 -0.07
C ASP A 21 11.56 -7.37 0.18
N LEU A 22 11.05 -8.01 -0.88
CA LEU A 22 10.40 -9.33 -0.79
C LEU A 22 11.35 -10.39 -0.24
N VAL A 23 12.61 -10.41 -0.70
CA VAL A 23 13.64 -11.35 -0.23
C VAL A 23 13.96 -11.08 1.24
N CYS A 24 14.20 -9.83 1.64
CA CYS A 24 14.44 -9.46 3.03
C CYS A 24 13.29 -9.87 3.96
N CYS A 25 12.04 -9.67 3.52
CA CYS A 25 10.85 -10.06 4.29
C CYS A 25 10.74 -11.57 4.57
N GLN A 26 11.38 -12.45 3.78
CA GLN A 26 11.38 -13.89 4.05
C GLN A 26 12.29 -14.28 5.22
N PHE A 27 13.24 -13.42 5.59
CA PHE A 27 14.16 -13.66 6.70
C PHE A 27 13.62 -13.10 8.03
N ASP A 28 12.49 -12.41 8.02
CA ASP A 28 11.84 -11.95 9.25
C ASP A 28 11.18 -13.13 9.98
N LYS A 29 11.14 -13.08 11.31
CA LYS A 29 10.57 -14.13 12.16
C LYS A 29 9.08 -14.35 11.94
N ASN A 30 8.38 -13.37 11.35
CA ASN A 30 6.94 -13.40 11.12
C ASN A 30 6.61 -13.06 9.66
N VAL A 31 6.78 -14.03 8.76
CA VAL A 31 6.41 -13.88 7.34
C VAL A 31 4.91 -13.61 7.22
N LYS A 32 4.56 -12.40 6.77
CA LYS A 32 3.18 -11.99 6.49
C LYS A 32 2.84 -12.34 5.05
N ILE A 33 2.02 -13.38 4.85
CA ILE A 33 1.59 -13.83 3.52
C ILE A 33 0.91 -12.70 2.73
N ASP A 34 0.13 -11.84 3.40
CA ASP A 34 -0.51 -10.70 2.73
C ASP A 34 0.49 -9.70 2.16
N ASN A 35 1.63 -9.49 2.83
CA ASN A 35 2.71 -8.67 2.31
C ASN A 35 3.41 -9.34 1.12
N ALA A 36 3.72 -10.65 1.23
CA ALA A 36 4.34 -11.39 0.14
C ALA A 36 3.47 -11.37 -1.14
N VAL A 37 2.16 -11.56 -1.01
CA VAL A 37 1.22 -11.47 -2.15
C VAL A 37 1.23 -10.06 -2.75
N HIS A 38 1.23 -9.01 -1.91
CA HIS A 38 1.34 -7.64 -2.40
C HIS A 38 2.60 -7.42 -3.24
N HIS A 39 3.78 -7.80 -2.72
CA HIS A 39 5.04 -7.67 -3.44
C HIS A 39 5.05 -8.48 -4.73
N LEU A 40 4.53 -9.71 -4.73
CA LEU A 40 4.46 -10.54 -5.95
C LEU A 40 3.60 -9.90 -7.03
N VAL A 41 2.40 -9.42 -6.68
CA VAL A 41 1.51 -8.74 -7.63
C VAL A 41 2.16 -7.46 -8.16
N SER A 42 2.81 -6.68 -7.29
CA SER A 42 3.52 -5.47 -7.69
C SER A 42 4.72 -5.77 -8.60
N ILE A 43 5.56 -6.75 -8.27
CA ILE A 43 6.74 -7.13 -9.09
C ILE A 43 6.30 -7.62 -10.46
N VAL A 44 5.30 -8.51 -10.52
CA VAL A 44 4.80 -9.02 -11.80
C VAL A 44 4.13 -7.91 -12.61
N GLY A 45 3.37 -7.02 -11.98
CA GLY A 45 2.76 -5.86 -12.63
C GLY A 45 3.78 -4.88 -13.20
N LEU A 46 4.79 -4.51 -12.41
CA LEU A 46 5.86 -3.61 -12.84
C LEU A 46 6.74 -4.24 -13.92
N GLY A 47 7.09 -5.52 -13.75
CA GLY A 47 7.83 -6.30 -14.73
C GLY A 47 7.08 -6.43 -16.07
N ALA A 48 5.76 -6.62 -16.03
CA ALA A 48 4.95 -6.67 -17.25
C ALA A 48 4.96 -5.34 -18.01
N GLY A 49 4.84 -4.20 -17.32
CA GLY A 49 4.92 -2.90 -17.99
C GLY A 49 6.30 -2.58 -18.55
N LEU A 50 7.37 -2.99 -17.86
CA LEU A 50 8.75 -2.92 -18.38
C LEU A 50 8.93 -3.81 -19.63
N ALA A 51 8.43 -5.03 -19.61
CA ALA A 51 8.53 -5.96 -20.74
C ALA A 51 7.73 -5.49 -21.96
N HIS A 52 6.55 -4.90 -21.73
CA HIS A 52 5.70 -4.36 -22.79
C HIS A 52 6.07 -2.94 -23.23
N GLN A 53 6.94 -2.23 -22.49
CA GLN A 53 7.36 -0.85 -22.77
C GLN A 53 6.16 0.10 -22.92
N ARG A 54 5.15 -0.06 -22.06
CA ARG A 54 3.87 0.67 -22.09
C ARG A 54 3.44 1.07 -20.69
N CYS A 55 2.51 2.03 -20.61
CA CYS A 55 1.84 2.47 -19.38
C CYS A 55 2.77 3.06 -18.31
N GLY A 56 3.92 3.62 -18.69
CA GLY A 56 4.92 4.13 -17.74
C GLY A 56 4.36 5.16 -16.77
N THR A 57 3.60 6.13 -17.29
CA THR A 57 3.00 7.20 -16.49
C THR A 57 1.94 6.66 -15.53
N GLU A 58 1.06 5.77 -15.99
CA GLU A 58 0.03 5.13 -15.17
C GLU A 58 0.66 4.28 -14.06
N MET A 59 1.76 3.59 -14.35
CA MET A 59 2.44 2.76 -13.36
C MET A 59 3.22 3.61 -12.35
N VAL A 60 3.84 4.71 -12.77
CA VAL A 60 4.44 5.66 -11.83
C VAL A 60 3.36 6.33 -10.95
N ALA A 61 2.20 6.66 -11.51
CA ALA A 61 1.06 7.12 -10.72
C ALA A 61 0.57 6.05 -9.73
N ALA A 62 0.54 4.78 -10.14
CA ALA A 62 0.23 3.66 -9.24
C ALA A 62 1.23 3.58 -8.08
N LEU A 63 2.53 3.71 -8.36
CA LEU A 63 3.58 3.74 -7.33
C LEU A 63 3.36 4.87 -6.32
N TRP A 64 3.04 6.08 -6.78
CA TRP A 64 2.72 7.19 -5.88
C TRP A 64 1.51 6.90 -5.00
N ILE A 65 0.43 6.38 -5.60
CA ILE A 65 -0.79 6.03 -4.87
C ILE A 65 -0.52 4.93 -3.83
N THR A 66 0.31 3.94 -4.15
CA THR A 66 0.61 2.88 -3.20
C THR A 66 1.56 3.35 -2.11
N GLU A 67 2.62 4.10 -2.45
CA GLU A 67 3.70 4.40 -1.52
C GLU A 67 3.45 5.61 -0.61
N ILE A 68 2.54 6.53 -0.96
CA ILE A 68 2.29 7.72 -0.11
C ILE A 68 1.85 7.38 1.32
N SER A 69 1.27 6.20 1.53
CA SER A 69 0.87 5.70 2.84
C SER A 69 2.01 5.01 3.63
N SER A 70 3.09 4.59 2.96
CA SER A 70 4.18 3.79 3.53
C SER A 70 4.97 4.52 4.64
N PRO A 71 5.28 5.83 4.55
CA PRO A 71 5.95 6.53 5.65
C PRO A 71 5.17 6.47 6.98
N PHE A 72 3.84 6.57 6.93
CA PHE A 72 2.99 6.46 8.11
C PHE A 72 2.87 5.03 8.62
N LEU A 73 2.94 4.03 7.72
CA LEU A 73 3.00 2.61 8.08
C LEU A 73 4.29 2.28 8.86
N HIS A 74 5.44 2.78 8.38
CA HIS A 74 6.70 2.57 9.09
C HIS A 74 6.72 3.33 10.42
N LEU A 75 6.23 4.57 10.45
CA LEU A 75 6.16 5.34 11.70
C LEU A 75 5.32 4.64 12.77
N ARG A 76 4.14 4.09 12.42
CA ARG A 76 3.32 3.34 13.40
C ARG A 76 3.96 2.02 13.84
N GLU A 77 4.78 1.38 13.02
CA GLU A 77 5.49 0.15 13.39
C GLU A 77 6.63 0.47 14.35
N ILE A 78 7.45 1.49 14.03
CA ILE A 78 8.50 2.01 14.91
C ILE A 78 7.93 2.41 16.28
N LEU A 79 6.79 3.12 16.31
CA LEU A 79 6.17 3.49 17.58
C LEU A 79 5.72 2.29 18.41
N LYS A 80 5.29 1.20 17.78
CA LYS A 80 4.94 -0.02 18.51
C LYS A 80 6.17 -0.71 19.07
N GLU A 81 7.26 -0.75 18.32
CA GLU A 81 8.53 -1.32 18.76
C GLU A 81 9.16 -0.53 19.90
N LEU A 82 9.04 0.81 19.88
CA LEU A 82 9.46 1.70 20.97
C LEU A 82 8.53 1.66 22.20
N GLY A 83 7.48 0.84 22.20
CA GLY A 83 6.56 0.69 23.34
C GLY A 83 5.39 1.68 23.39
N TYR A 84 5.23 2.57 22.39
CA TYR A 84 4.18 3.59 22.34
C TYR A 84 2.82 3.10 21.81
N LYS A 85 2.60 1.78 21.69
CA LYS A 85 1.43 1.14 21.04
C LYS A 85 0.04 1.63 21.51
N ASN A 86 -0.11 2.03 22.77
CA ASN A 86 -1.39 2.44 23.37
C ASN A 86 -1.45 3.94 23.71
N THR A 87 -0.55 4.74 23.13
CA THR A 87 -0.53 6.20 23.36
C THR A 87 -1.44 6.95 22.39
N ASP A 88 -1.81 8.16 22.78
CA ASP A 88 -2.57 9.09 21.93
C ASP A 88 -1.80 9.45 20.66
N PHE A 89 -0.47 9.54 20.75
CA PHE A 89 0.39 9.77 19.59
C PHE A 89 0.33 8.62 18.60
N ASN A 90 0.46 7.37 19.06
CA ASN A 90 0.31 6.21 18.18
C ASN A 90 -1.10 6.16 17.54
N LEU A 91 -2.15 6.50 18.30
CA LEU A 91 -3.51 6.55 17.73
C LEU A 91 -3.65 7.63 16.65
N ALA A 92 -3.05 8.81 16.85
CA ALA A 92 -3.03 9.87 15.83
C ALA A 92 -2.33 9.39 14.54
N VAL A 93 -1.18 8.72 14.65
CA VAL A 93 -0.48 8.13 13.49
C VAL A 93 -1.30 7.02 12.84
N ASP A 94 -1.98 6.16 13.61
CA ASP A 94 -2.87 5.13 13.04
C ASP A 94 -4.04 5.74 12.25
N ILE A 95 -4.63 6.84 12.74
CA ILE A 95 -5.70 7.57 12.04
C ILE A 95 -5.16 8.25 10.79
N LEU A 96 -4.00 8.91 10.87
CA LEU A 96 -3.38 9.57 9.72
C LEU A 96 -3.02 8.56 8.63
N PHE A 97 -2.43 7.43 9.01
CA PHE A 97 -2.19 6.30 8.11
C PHE A 97 -3.48 5.84 7.45
N ALA A 98 -4.56 5.65 8.21
CA ALA A 98 -5.85 5.22 7.68
C ALA A 98 -6.44 6.22 6.68
N ILE A 99 -6.36 7.53 6.97
CA ILE A 99 -6.86 8.59 6.08
C ILE A 99 -6.07 8.58 4.76
N VAL A 100 -4.74 8.62 4.83
CA VAL A 100 -3.87 8.66 3.65
C VAL A 100 -4.01 7.38 2.81
N PHE A 101 -4.05 6.21 3.46
CA PHE A 101 -4.26 4.94 2.78
C PHE A 101 -5.61 4.92 2.05
N THR A 102 -6.67 5.38 2.71
CA THR A 102 -8.02 5.37 2.13
C THR A 102 -8.15 6.35 0.98
N SER A 103 -7.69 7.60 1.15
CA SER A 103 -7.78 8.60 0.09
C SER A 103 -6.99 8.19 -1.14
N ALA A 104 -5.75 7.72 -0.96
CA ALA A 104 -4.93 7.28 -2.08
C ALA A 104 -5.50 6.02 -2.74
N ARG A 105 -5.70 4.93 -1.97
CA ARG A 105 -5.95 3.60 -2.54
C ARG A 105 -7.41 3.24 -2.72
N MET A 106 -8.35 3.90 -2.03
CA MET A 106 -9.80 3.65 -2.18
C MET A 106 -10.51 4.72 -3.02
N ILE A 107 -9.85 5.84 -3.33
CA ILE A 107 -10.36 6.84 -4.28
C ILE A 107 -9.49 6.87 -5.54
N GLY A 108 -8.19 7.14 -5.40
CA GLY A 108 -7.26 7.14 -6.54
C GLY A 108 -7.05 5.75 -7.15
N GLY A 109 -6.92 4.71 -6.32
CA GLY A 109 -6.72 3.32 -6.76
C GLY A 109 -7.79 2.80 -7.72
N PRO A 110 -9.09 2.86 -7.40
CA PRO A 110 -10.16 2.42 -8.29
C PRO A 110 -10.19 3.22 -9.60
N TYR A 111 -9.96 4.54 -9.54
CA TYR A 111 -9.92 5.37 -10.74
C TYR A 111 -8.79 4.91 -11.69
N LEU A 112 -7.57 4.74 -11.17
CA LEU A 112 -6.44 4.31 -11.98
C LEU A 112 -6.62 2.87 -12.50
N THR A 113 -7.20 1.99 -11.69
CA THR A 113 -7.57 0.63 -12.09
C THR A 113 -8.58 0.66 -13.23
N TYR A 114 -9.62 1.48 -13.12
CA TYR A 114 -10.63 1.65 -14.17
C TYR A 114 -10.01 2.15 -15.48
N VAL A 115 -9.14 3.15 -15.43
CA VAL A 115 -8.41 3.66 -16.61
C VAL A 115 -7.56 2.55 -17.25
N THR A 116 -6.84 1.78 -16.43
CA THR A 116 -5.97 0.69 -16.89
C THR A 116 -6.77 -0.46 -17.53
N LEU A 117 -7.95 -0.76 -17.01
CA LEU A 117 -8.85 -1.80 -17.54
C LEU A 117 -9.55 -1.38 -18.83
N SER A 118 -9.89 -0.08 -18.93
CA SER A 118 -10.62 0.47 -20.07
C SER A 118 -9.70 0.71 -21.28
N ALA A 119 -8.41 0.93 -21.06
CA ALA A 119 -7.42 1.08 -22.12
C ALA A 119 -7.09 -0.27 -22.81
N ASP A 120 -6.50 -0.19 -24.01
CA ASP A 120 -6.02 -1.35 -24.77
C ASP A 120 -4.67 -1.85 -24.22
N ASN A 121 -4.73 -2.40 -23.00
CA ASN A 121 -3.59 -2.94 -22.28
C ASN A 121 -3.55 -4.48 -22.35
N PRO A 122 -2.35 -5.08 -22.35
CA PRO A 122 -2.17 -6.51 -22.19
C PRO A 122 -2.97 -7.07 -21.01
N LEU A 123 -3.57 -8.24 -21.17
CA LEU A 123 -4.38 -8.90 -20.13
C LEU A 123 -3.62 -9.05 -18.81
N LEU A 124 -2.31 -9.29 -18.86
CA LEU A 124 -1.47 -9.40 -17.66
C LEU A 124 -1.45 -8.10 -16.85
N ILE A 125 -1.29 -6.93 -17.51
CA ILE A 125 -1.29 -5.62 -16.83
C ILE A 125 -2.66 -5.37 -16.19
N LYS A 126 -3.74 -5.68 -16.90
CA LYS A 126 -5.11 -5.58 -16.39
C LYS A 126 -5.34 -6.46 -15.15
N ALA A 127 -4.89 -7.71 -15.21
CA ALA A 127 -4.99 -8.66 -14.11
C ALA A 127 -4.19 -8.19 -12.88
N MET A 128 -2.97 -7.68 -13.07
CA MET A 128 -2.14 -7.18 -11.98
C MET A 128 -2.72 -5.90 -11.37
N ALA A 129 -3.27 -4.98 -12.17
CA ALA A 129 -3.94 -3.78 -11.66
C ALA A 129 -5.15 -4.13 -10.78
N LEU A 130 -5.99 -5.07 -11.23
CA LEU A 130 -7.09 -5.60 -10.43
C LEU A 130 -6.60 -6.29 -9.15
N GLY A 131 -5.56 -7.13 -9.26
CA GLY A 131 -4.95 -7.79 -8.10
C GLY A 131 -4.47 -6.80 -7.05
N LEU A 132 -3.82 -5.72 -7.48
CA LEU A 132 -3.31 -4.67 -6.60
C LEU A 132 -4.45 -3.90 -5.91
N GLN A 133 -5.55 -3.66 -6.61
CA GLN A 133 -6.74 -3.04 -6.03
C GLN A 133 -7.41 -3.96 -5.00
N LEU A 134 -7.47 -5.27 -5.25
CA LEU A 134 -8.03 -6.25 -4.31
C LEU A 134 -7.20 -6.37 -3.03
N VAL A 135 -5.86 -6.43 -3.16
CA VAL A 135 -4.95 -6.41 -2.00
C VAL A 135 -5.14 -5.11 -1.19
N SER A 136 -5.30 -3.98 -1.88
CA SER A 136 -5.56 -2.69 -1.22
C SER A 136 -6.89 -2.70 -0.46
N ALA A 137 -7.96 -3.25 -1.04
CA ALA A 137 -9.26 -3.38 -0.38
C ALA A 137 -9.19 -4.31 0.85
N PHE A 138 -8.45 -5.41 0.77
CA PHE A 138 -8.20 -6.30 1.90
C PHE A 138 -7.51 -5.59 3.06
N TRP A 139 -6.48 -4.80 2.78
CA TRP A 139 -5.80 -4.01 3.81
C TRP A 139 -6.67 -2.88 4.35
N PHE A 140 -7.47 -2.22 3.51
CA PHE A 140 -8.45 -1.23 3.98
C PHE A 140 -9.39 -1.83 5.03
N TYR A 141 -9.92 -3.03 4.79
CA TYR A 141 -10.76 -3.72 5.78
C TYR A 141 -10.03 -3.94 7.12
N LYS A 142 -8.77 -4.41 7.09
CA LYS A 142 -7.96 -4.60 8.31
C LYS A 142 -7.72 -3.28 9.05
N ILE A 143 -7.45 -2.20 8.31
CA ILE A 143 -7.22 -0.86 8.87
C ILE A 143 -8.48 -0.31 9.52
N ALA A 144 -9.62 -0.36 8.83
CA ALA A 144 -10.91 0.08 9.35
C ALA A 144 -11.26 -0.65 10.66
N LYS A 145 -11.10 -1.98 10.67
CA LYS A 145 -11.31 -2.79 11.89
C LYS A 145 -10.40 -2.37 13.05
N MET A 146 -9.13 -2.09 12.75
CA MET A 146 -8.15 -1.64 13.75
C MET A 146 -8.49 -0.27 14.33
N VAL A 147 -8.87 0.69 13.49
CA VAL A 147 -9.29 2.04 13.94
C VAL A 147 -10.56 1.96 14.77
N MET A 148 -11.59 1.26 14.29
CA MET A 148 -12.85 1.08 15.04
C MET A 148 -12.60 0.47 16.41
N TYR A 149 -11.81 -0.60 16.48
CA TYR A 149 -11.46 -1.26 17.74
C TYR A 149 -10.77 -0.31 18.74
N LYS A 150 -9.79 0.48 18.27
CA LYS A 150 -9.07 1.43 19.14
C LYS A 150 -9.96 2.55 19.64
N LEU A 151 -10.85 3.08 18.78
CA LEU A 151 -11.80 4.12 19.17
C LEU A 151 -12.82 3.61 20.18
N SER A 152 -13.44 2.45 19.94
CA SER A 152 -14.40 1.84 20.87
C SER A 152 -13.78 1.62 22.26
N ARG A 153 -12.57 1.07 22.32
CA ARG A 153 -11.86 0.87 23.60
C ARG A 153 -11.59 2.17 24.35
N ARG A 154 -11.21 3.23 23.63
CA ARG A 154 -10.94 4.55 24.23
C ARG A 154 -12.21 5.16 24.81
N THR A 155 -13.33 5.06 24.09
CA THR A 155 -14.64 5.52 24.57
C THR A 155 -15.09 4.78 25.83
N SER A 156 -14.94 3.45 25.86
CA SER A 156 -15.26 2.65 27.05
C SER A 156 -14.40 3.03 28.26
N SER A 157 -13.09 3.20 28.07
CA SER A 157 -12.16 3.58 29.16
C SER A 157 -12.47 4.96 29.73
N ARG A 158 -12.84 5.93 28.90
CA ARG A 158 -13.23 7.27 29.37
C ARG A 158 -14.53 7.25 30.15
N ARG A 159 -15.52 6.46 29.71
CA ARG A 159 -16.80 6.32 30.41
C ARG A 159 -16.63 5.75 31.83
N MET A 160 -15.74 4.77 32.00
CA MET A 160 -15.43 4.19 33.31
C MET A 160 -14.70 5.15 34.26
N GLN A 161 -13.95 6.13 33.74
CA GLN A 161 -13.27 7.15 34.56
C GLN A 161 -14.19 8.30 34.98
N SER A 162 -15.34 8.46 34.31
CA SER A 162 -16.33 9.50 34.57
C SER A 162 -17.53 9.05 35.43
N SER A 163 -17.55 7.79 35.87
CA SER A 163 -18.56 7.20 36.77
C SER A 163 -17.95 6.95 38.14
#